data_AF-A0A957WV91-F1
#
_entry.id   AF-A0A957WV91-F1
#
_cell.length_a   1.000
_cell.length_b   1.000
_cell.length_c   1.000
_cell.angle_alpha   90.00
_cell.angle_beta   90.00
_cell.angle_gamma   90.00
#
_symmetry.space_group_name_H-M   'P 1'
#
loop_
_entity.id
_entity.type
_entity.pdbx_description
1 polymer ?
#
loop_
_entity_poly.entity_id
_entity_poly.type
_entity_poly.pdbx_seq_one_letter_code
_entity_poly.pdbx_strand_id
1 'polypeptide(L)'
;KAQQVRTLIKQDFDRAFQDVDVIACPVAPTTAFPLGAKTDDPLEMYLSDIFSISLNLAGICGISVPCGFDQSGLPIGLQLVGPHLGEAMILRTA
;
A
#
# COMPACT_ATOMS: atom_id res chain seq x y z
N LYS A 1 -13.65 -14.98 12.62
CA LYS A 1 -13.29 -13.65 13.18
C LYS A 1 -12.52 -12.79 12.16
N ALA A 2 -11.44 -13.28 11.52
CA ALA A 2 -10.68 -12.51 10.51
C ALA A 2 -11.51 -12.00 9.30
N GLN A 3 -12.49 -12.78 8.81
CA GLN A 3 -13.37 -12.33 7.71
C GLN A 3 -14.25 -11.13 8.07
N GLN A 4 -14.61 -10.94 9.35
CA GLN A 4 -15.35 -9.74 9.77
C GLN A 4 -14.46 -8.50 9.70
N VAL A 5 -13.18 -8.63 10.08
CA VAL A 5 -12.19 -7.54 9.97
C VAL A 5 -11.97 -7.16 8.51
N ARG A 6 -11.90 -8.15 7.60
CA ARG A 6 -11.84 -7.90 6.16
C ARG A 6 -13.01 -7.04 5.66
N THR A 7 -14.24 -7.33 6.12
CA THR A 7 -15.41 -6.52 5.77
C THR A 7 -15.27 -5.08 6.27
N LEU A 8 -14.77 -4.86 7.49
CA LEU A 8 -14.55 -3.52 8.03
C LEU A 8 -13.51 -2.75 7.20
N ILE A 9 -12.38 -3.39 6.85
CA ILE A 9 -11.36 -2.78 5.99
C ILE A 9 -11.96 -2.36 4.65
N LYS A 10 -12.75 -3.22 4.02
CA LYS A 10 -13.42 -2.88 2.77
C LYS A 10 -14.35 -1.67 2.93
N GLN A 11 -15.15 -1.64 4.00
CA GLN A 11 -16.09 -0.54 4.27
C GLN A 11 -15.38 0.79 4.49
N ASP A 12 -14.20 0.79 5.09
CA ASP A 12 -13.43 2.01 5.31
C ASP A 12 -12.91 2.59 3.98
N PHE A 13 -12.42 1.74 3.07
CA PHE A 13 -12.07 2.17 1.71
C PHE A 13 -13.30 2.63 0.92
N ASP A 14 -14.39 1.86 0.94
CA ASP A 14 -15.63 2.22 0.24
C ASP A 14 -16.16 3.58 0.73
N ARG A 15 -15.99 3.91 2.02
CA ARG A 15 -16.33 5.22 2.58
C ARG A 15 -15.37 6.31 2.12
N ALA A 16 -14.06 6.06 2.18
CA ALA A 16 -13.06 7.04 1.74
C ALA A 16 -13.25 7.44 0.26
N PHE A 17 -13.56 6.47 -0.61
CA PHE A 17 -13.82 6.72 -2.04
C PHE A 17 -15.12 7.50 -2.31
N GLN A 18 -15.93 7.83 -1.30
CA GLN A 18 -17.06 8.77 -1.45
C GLN A 18 -16.58 10.21 -1.55
N ASP A 19 -15.43 10.52 -0.94
CA ASP A 19 -14.89 11.87 -0.83
C ASP A 19 -13.68 12.10 -1.76
N VAL A 20 -13.02 11.03 -2.19
CA VAL A 20 -11.81 11.10 -3.03
C VAL A 20 -11.83 10.09 -4.18
N ASP A 21 -11.14 10.45 -5.26
CA ASP A 21 -10.94 9.61 -6.44
C ASP A 21 -9.77 8.61 -6.26
N VAL A 22 -8.72 9.04 -5.57
CA VAL A 22 -7.47 8.29 -5.38
C VAL A 22 -6.95 8.52 -3.96
N ILE A 23 -6.44 7.48 -3.33
CA ILE A 23 -5.74 7.53 -2.05
C ILE A 23 -4.24 7.36 -2.31
N ALA A 24 -3.42 8.18 -1.65
CA ALA A 24 -1.96 8.10 -1.77
C ALA A 24 -1.32 7.73 -0.42
N CYS A 25 -0.39 6.78 -0.43
CA CYS A 25 0.39 6.39 0.76
C CYS A 25 1.78 5.87 0.36
N PRO A 26 2.75 5.75 1.28
CA PRO A 26 3.99 5.05 0.99
C PRO A 26 3.72 3.58 0.65
N VAL A 27 4.48 3.00 -0.29
CA VAL A 27 4.39 1.57 -0.64
C VAL A 27 4.87 0.70 0.53
N ALA A 28 5.93 1.14 1.20
CA ALA A 28 6.56 0.48 2.33
C ALA A 28 6.89 1.53 3.41
N PRO A 29 6.95 1.14 4.70
CA PRO A 29 7.27 2.05 5.79
C PRO A 29 8.72 2.55 5.77
N THR A 30 9.63 1.83 5.12
CA THR A 30 11.05 2.18 4.97
C THR A 30 11.51 1.91 3.55
N THR A 31 12.66 2.49 3.19
CA THR A 31 13.40 2.07 1.99
C THR A 31 13.95 0.64 2.16
N ALA A 32 14.51 0.10 1.07
CA ALA A 32 15.04 -1.26 1.04
C ALA A 32 16.05 -1.52 2.17
N PHE A 33 15.84 -2.59 2.94
CA PHE A 33 16.76 -3.03 3.97
C PHE A 33 17.81 -3.99 3.39
N PRO A 34 19.01 -4.08 4.01
CA PRO A 34 20.06 -4.99 3.56
C PRO A 34 19.62 -6.47 3.59
N LEU A 35 20.24 -7.29 2.75
CA LEU A 35 20.06 -8.73 2.77
C LEU A 35 20.42 -9.28 4.16
N GLY A 36 19.52 -10.10 4.73
CA GLY A 36 19.71 -10.69 6.06
C GLY A 36 19.29 -9.80 7.24
N ALA A 37 18.89 -8.54 7.03
CA ALA A 37 18.58 -7.63 8.14
C ALA A 37 17.27 -7.96 8.90
N LYS A 38 16.35 -8.71 8.27
CA LYS A 38 15.02 -9.06 8.83
C LYS A 38 14.75 -10.57 8.81
N THR A 39 15.80 -11.39 8.89
CA THR A 39 15.66 -12.86 8.86
C THR A 39 15.42 -13.48 10.23
N ASP A 40 15.79 -12.78 11.29
CA ASP A 40 15.78 -13.32 12.66
C ASP A 40 14.40 -13.16 13.33
N ASP A 41 13.61 -12.16 12.92
CA ASP A 41 12.22 -11.97 13.34
C ASP A 41 11.27 -11.94 12.13
N PRO A 42 10.48 -13.01 11.89
CA PRO A 42 9.47 -13.05 10.84
C PRO A 42 8.43 -11.93 10.92
N LEU A 43 8.16 -11.37 12.11
CA LEU A 43 7.19 -10.28 12.29
C LEU A 43 7.71 -8.96 11.71
N GLU A 44 9.00 -8.69 11.81
CA GLU A 44 9.60 -7.49 11.21
C GLU A 44 9.50 -7.49 9.68
N MET A 45 9.54 -8.69 9.08
CA MET A 45 9.29 -8.85 7.66
C MET A 45 7.85 -8.49 7.32
N TYR A 46 6.86 -8.98 8.09
CA TYR A 46 5.43 -8.68 7.83
C TYR A 46 5.08 -7.20 7.95
N LEU A 47 5.75 -6.46 8.84
CA LEU A 47 5.55 -5.01 8.95
C LEU A 47 5.94 -4.25 7.68
N SER A 48 6.77 -4.84 6.82
CA SER A 48 7.13 -4.23 5.53
C SER A 48 5.93 -4.09 4.59
N ASP A 49 4.94 -4.98 4.72
CA ASP A 49 3.76 -5.04 3.84
C ASP A 49 2.50 -4.40 4.46
N ILE A 50 2.66 -3.63 5.54
CA ILE A 50 1.52 -3.07 6.30
C ILE A 50 0.61 -2.17 5.44
N PHE A 51 1.17 -1.48 4.44
CA PHE A 51 0.44 -0.59 3.54
C PHE A 51 -0.05 -1.26 2.26
N SER A 52 0.42 -2.47 1.94
CA SER A 52 0.05 -3.18 0.70
C SER A 52 -1.05 -4.23 0.96
N ILE A 53 -1.00 -4.96 2.08
CA ILE A 53 -1.95 -6.04 2.41
C ILE A 53 -3.41 -5.55 2.45
N SER A 54 -3.63 -4.32 2.94
CA SER A 54 -4.97 -3.74 3.06
C SER A 54 -5.71 -3.68 1.71
N LEU A 55 -4.98 -3.45 0.61
CA LEU A 55 -5.55 -3.41 -0.74
C LEU A 55 -6.07 -4.79 -1.17
N ASN A 56 -5.27 -5.85 -0.92
CA ASN A 56 -5.66 -7.22 -1.24
C ASN A 56 -6.92 -7.65 -0.48
N LEU A 57 -7.02 -7.25 0.79
CA LEU A 57 -8.16 -7.56 1.65
C LEU A 57 -9.43 -6.82 1.18
N ALA A 58 -9.31 -5.55 0.82
CA ALA A 58 -10.40 -4.72 0.33
C ALA A 58 -10.83 -5.04 -1.11
N GLY A 59 -9.98 -5.71 -1.90
CA GLY A 59 -10.26 -6.06 -3.30
C GLY A 59 -10.22 -4.85 -4.24
N ILE A 60 -9.33 -3.90 -3.94
CA ILE A 60 -9.16 -2.64 -4.67
C ILE A 60 -7.83 -2.64 -5.43
N CYS A 61 -7.65 -1.69 -6.35
CA CYS A 61 -6.45 -1.64 -7.20
C CYS A 61 -5.42 -0.61 -6.67
N GLY A 62 -4.14 -0.84 -6.98
CA GLY A 62 -3.07 0.07 -6.61
C GLY A 62 -1.86 -0.04 -7.54
N ILE A 63 -1.08 1.04 -7.66
CA ILE A 63 0.20 1.09 -8.38
C ILE A 63 1.28 1.66 -7.47
N SER A 64 2.52 1.20 -7.65
CA SER A 64 3.72 1.77 -7.03
C SER A 64 4.48 2.58 -8.08
N VAL A 65 4.79 3.84 -7.75
CA VAL A 65 5.60 4.74 -8.59
C VAL A 65 6.75 5.33 -7.77
N PRO A 66 7.95 5.51 -8.35
CA PRO A 66 9.05 6.15 -7.64
C PRO A 66 8.72 7.63 -7.38
N CYS A 67 8.88 8.08 -6.13
CA CYS A 67 8.59 9.48 -5.76
C CYS A 67 9.78 10.22 -5.15
N GLY A 68 10.93 9.56 -5.02
CA GLY A 68 12.15 10.18 -4.52
C GLY A 68 13.18 9.16 -4.08
N PHE A 69 14.18 9.66 -3.35
CA PHE A 69 15.25 8.86 -2.77
C PHE A 69 15.42 9.24 -1.31
N ASP A 70 15.83 8.28 -0.48
CA ASP A 70 16.26 8.58 0.88
C ASP A 70 17.68 9.19 0.91
N GLN A 71 18.17 9.46 2.12
CA GLN A 71 19.51 10.03 2.34
C GLN A 71 20.65 9.11 1.86
N SER A 72 20.38 7.81 1.70
CA SER A 72 21.33 6.81 1.22
C SER A 72 21.22 6.57 -0.30
N GLY A 73 20.35 7.31 -0.99
CA GLY A 73 20.11 7.15 -2.43
C GLY A 73 19.22 5.95 -2.78
N LEU A 74 18.47 5.39 -1.83
CA LEU A 74 17.55 4.28 -2.10
C LEU A 74 16.19 4.79 -2.58
N PRO A 75 15.55 4.17 -3.58
CA PRO A 75 14.26 4.60 -4.09
C PRO A 75 13.15 4.54 -3.04
N ILE A 76 12.32 5.59 -3.00
CA ILE A 76 11.08 5.64 -2.22
C ILE A 76 9.90 5.44 -3.17
N GLY A 77 9.00 4.53 -2.83
CA GLY A 77 7.78 4.25 -3.59
C GLY A 77 6.57 4.99 -3.02
N LEU A 78 5.84 5.70 -3.88
CA LEU A 78 4.49 6.20 -3.62
C LEU A 78 3.49 5.20 -4.19
N GLN A 79 2.54 4.78 -3.35
CA GLN A 79 1.44 3.92 -3.72
C GLN A 79 0.21 4.78 -4.00
N LEU A 80 -0.35 4.68 -5.20
CA LEU A 80 -1.64 5.27 -5.54
C LEU A 80 -2.68 4.15 -5.58
N VAL A 81 -3.77 4.35 -4.85
CA VAL A 81 -4.82 3.36 -4.62
C VAL A 81 -6.14 3.91 -5.14
N GLY A 82 -6.87 3.10 -5.87
CA GLY A 82 -8.16 3.45 -6.47
C GLY A 82 -9.20 2.38 -6.19
N PRO A 83 -10.48 2.66 -6.48
CA PRO A 83 -11.57 1.74 -6.19
C PRO A 83 -11.46 0.45 -7.02
N HIS A 84 -12.34 -0.51 -6.76
CA HIS A 84 -12.44 -1.71 -7.58
C HIS A 84 -12.63 -1.34 -9.06
N LEU A 85 -11.78 -1.89 -9.94
CA LEU A 85 -11.73 -1.56 -11.37
C LEU A 85 -11.40 -0.10 -11.69
N GLY A 86 -10.70 0.59 -10.78
CA GLY A 86 -10.27 1.99 -10.90
C GLY A 86 -8.93 2.21 -11.61
N GLU A 87 -8.36 1.22 -12.29
CA GLU A 87 -6.98 1.25 -12.80
C GLU A 87 -6.75 2.40 -13.79
N ALA A 88 -7.75 2.74 -14.62
CA ALA A 88 -7.64 3.84 -15.58
C ALA A 88 -7.39 5.19 -14.90
N MET A 89 -8.02 5.43 -13.75
CA MET A 89 -7.85 6.66 -12.96
C MET A 89 -6.50 6.69 -12.27
N ILE A 90 -6.07 5.56 -11.71
CA ILE A 90 -4.75 5.41 -11.10
C ILE A 90 -3.65 5.66 -12.14
N LEU A 91 -3.73 5.03 -13.32
CA LEU A 91 -2.76 5.18 -14.40
C LEU A 91 -2.69 6.60 -14.95
N ARG A 92 -3.81 7.34 -14.92
CA ARG A 92 -3.82 8.77 -15.28
C ARG A 92 -3.15 9.66 -14.23
N THR A 93 -3.14 9.22 -12.97
CA THR A 93 -2.62 9.99 -11.84
C THR A 93 -1.13 9.74 -11.60
N ALA A 94 -0.67 8.52 -11.90
CA ALA A 94 0.72 8.08 -11.87
C ALA A 94 1.59 8.81 -12.90
#